data_AF-A0A921JR35-F1
#
_entry.id   AF-A0A921JR35-F1
#
_cell.length_a   1.000
_cell.length_b   1.000
_cell.length_c   1.000
_cell.angle_alpha   90.00
_cell.angle_beta   90.00
_cell.angle_gamma   90.00
#
_symmetry.space_group_name_H-M   'P 1'
#
loop_
_entity.id
_entity.type
_entity.pdbx_description
1 polymer ?
#
loop_
_entity_poly.entity_id
_entity_poly.type
_entity_poly.pdbx_seq_one_letter_code
_entity_poly.pdbx_strand_id
1 'polypeptide(L)' 'MIKSANQYPVHTLFSHEGNVLYRIPPYQREYSWYKSHWEDLFEDLIEAEGAHFLGTIITLDQTTDTLEGNILQVID' A
#
# COMPACT_ATOMS: atom_id res chain seq x y z
N MET A 1 -14.15 12.58 3.17
CA MET A 1 -14.43 11.92 4.47
C MET A 1 -13.86 10.52 4.40
N ILE A 2 -13.14 10.07 5.45
CA ILE A 2 -12.57 8.72 5.50
C ILE A 2 -13.72 7.71 5.59
N LYS A 3 -13.75 6.73 4.67
CA LYS A 3 -14.80 5.68 4.65
C LYS A 3 -14.47 4.49 5.54
N SER A 4 -13.19 4.11 5.63
CA SER A 4 -12.71 2.98 6.43
C SER A 4 -11.22 3.12 6.73
N ALA A 5 -10.77 2.59 7.87
CA ALA A 5 -9.36 2.47 8.24
C ALA A 5 -9.17 1.14 8.97
N ASN A 6 -8.34 0.26 8.41
CA ASN A 6 -8.11 -1.10 8.92
C ASN A 6 -6.62 -1.42 8.87
N GLN A 7 -6.16 -2.25 9.82
CA GLN A 7 -4.80 -2.76 9.83
C GLN A 7 -4.74 -4.09 9.09
N TYR A 8 -3.89 -4.16 8.06
CA TYR A 8 -3.67 -5.37 7.28
C TYR A 8 -2.18 -5.73 7.23
N PRO A 9 -1.82 -7.02 7.38
CA PRO A 9 -0.49 -7.48 7.01
C PRO A 9 -0.22 -7.26 5.52
N VAL A 10 1.04 -6.98 5.16
CA VAL A 10 1.46 -6.75 3.75
C VAL A 10 1.03 -7.87 2.81
N HIS A 11 1.15 -9.13 3.26
CA HIS A 11 0.77 -10.29 2.44
C HIS A 11 -0.74 -10.33 2.10
N THR A 12 -1.58 -9.65 2.89
CA THR A 12 -3.03 -9.57 2.61
C THR A 12 -3.30 -8.53 1.52
N LEU A 13 -2.57 -7.41 1.55
CA LEU A 13 -2.70 -6.33 0.55
C LEU A 13 -2.28 -6.78 -0.85
N PHE A 14 -1.25 -7.62 -0.93
CA PHE A 14 -0.67 -8.08 -2.21
C PHE A 14 -0.88 -9.58 -2.47
N SER A 15 -1.94 -10.18 -1.90
CA SER A 15 -2.24 -11.59 -2.13
C SER A 15 -2.59 -11.86 -3.59
N HIS A 16 -2.06 -12.96 -4.13
CA HIS A 16 -2.45 -13.50 -5.45
C HIS A 16 -3.92 -13.90 -5.57
N GLU A 17 -4.60 -14.15 -4.45
CA GLU A 17 -6.05 -14.40 -4.39
C GLU A 17 -6.85 -13.09 -4.31
N GLY A 18 -6.16 -11.97 -4.08
CA GLY A 18 -6.77 -10.65 -3.98
C GLY A 18 -7.22 -10.14 -5.35
N ASN A 19 -8.41 -9.54 -5.38
CA ASN A 19 -8.96 -8.89 -6.56
C ASN A 19 -8.82 -7.36 -6.46
N VAL A 20 -7.64 -6.87 -6.09
CA VAL A 20 -7.36 -5.44 -5.86
C VAL A 20 -6.22 -4.99 -6.76
N LEU A 21 -6.43 -3.93 -7.52
CA LEU A 21 -5.43 -3.24 -8.32
C LEU A 21 -5.12 -1.88 -7.72
N TYR A 22 -3.87 -1.67 -7.32
CA TYR A 22 -3.39 -0.37 -6.86
C TYR A 22 -2.92 0.49 -8.03
N ARG A 23 -3.41 1.73 -8.12
CA ARG A 23 -3.07 2.68 -9.18
C ARG A 23 -2.45 3.94 -8.60
N ILE A 24 -1.27 4.32 -9.11
CA ILE A 24 -0.67 5.62 -8.79
C ILE A 24 -1.32 6.70 -9.67
N PRO A 25 -1.84 7.81 -9.10
CA PRO A 25 -2.40 8.89 -9.88
C PRO A 25 -1.33 9.67 -10.65
N PRO A 26 -1.69 10.31 -11.78
CA PRO A 26 -0.73 11.05 -12.61
C PRO A 26 -0.16 12.30 -11.93
N TYR A 27 -0.80 12.78 -10.86
CA TYR A 27 -0.38 13.93 -10.08
C TYR A 27 0.52 13.56 -8.88
N GLN A 28 0.84 12.27 -8.68
CA GLN A 28 1.78 11.86 -7.64
C GLN A 28 3.20 12.27 -8.03
N ARG A 29 4.01 12.64 -7.03
CA ARG A 29 5.44 12.91 -7.27
C ARG A 29 6.15 11.64 -7.71
N GLU A 30 7.28 11.82 -8.40
CA GLU A 30 8.15 10.71 -8.76
C GLU A 30 8.67 9.98 -7.52
N TYR A 31 9.02 8.70 -7.71
CA TYR A 31 9.60 7.88 -6.67
C TYR A 31 10.91 8.50 -6.18
N SER A 32 10.95 8.90 -4.92
CA SER A 32 12.05 9.68 -4.35
C SER A 32 12.97 8.87 -3.43
N TRP A 33 12.70 7.57 -3.24
CA TRP A 33 13.55 6.75 -2.39
C TRP A 33 14.84 6.34 -3.12
N TYR A 34 15.94 6.51 -2.41
CA TYR A 34 17.26 6.04 -2.82
C TYR A 34 17.57 4.71 -2.13
N LYS A 35 18.65 4.06 -2.56
CA LYS A 35 19.11 2.78 -2.01
C LYS A 35 19.24 2.79 -0.49
N SER A 36 19.73 3.88 0.09
CA SER A 36 19.84 4.03 1.55
C SER A 36 18.47 3.92 2.24
N HIS A 37 17.41 4.51 1.67
CA HIS A 37 16.08 4.41 2.27
C HIS A 37 15.51 3.00 2.20
N TRP A 38 15.89 2.20 1.18
CA TRP A 38 15.55 0.77 1.16
C TRP A 38 16.31 0.01 2.24
N GLU A 39 17.60 0.30 2.40
CA GLU A 39 18.44 -0.35 3.40
C GLU A 39 17.89 -0.08 4.81
N ASP A 40 17.57 1.18 5.13
CA ASP A 40 16.96 1.57 6.40
C ASP A 40 15.66 0.80 6.66
N LEU A 41 14.77 0.70 5.66
CA LEU A 41 13.52 -0.07 5.78
C LEU A 41 13.76 -1.55 6.06
N PHE A 42 14.74 -2.17 5.38
CA PHE A 42 15.03 -3.59 5.59
C PHE A 42 15.73 -3.84 6.92
N GLU A 43 16.59 -2.94 7.38
CA GLU A 43 17.24 -3.01 8.70
C GLU A 43 16.18 -2.95 9.80
N ASP A 44 15.26 -1.98 9.74
CA ASP A 44 14.13 -1.86 10.68
C ASP A 44 13.29 -3.15 10.75
N LEU A 45 13.07 -3.80 9.61
CA LEU A 45 12.31 -5.06 9.54
C LEU A 45 13.07 -6.28 10.09
N ILE A 46 14.39 -6.32 9.91
CA ILE A 46 15.23 -7.42 10.42
C ILE A 46 15.39 -7.30 11.95
N GLU A 47 15.52 -6.08 12.46
CA GLU A 47 15.64 -5.80 13.88
C GLU A 47 14.31 -5.88 14.64
N ALA A 48 13.18 -5.85 13.93
CA ALA A 48 11.86 -5.91 14.54
C ALA A 48 11.60 -7.22 15.29
N GLU A 49 11.31 -7.12 16.59
CA GLU A 49 10.83 -8.25 17.38
C GLU A 49 9.31 -8.41 17.24
N GLY A 50 8.89 -9.22 16.26
CA GLY A 50 7.49 -9.56 16.05
C GLY A 50 6.79 -8.68 15.00
N ALA A 51 5.56 -8.24 15.29
CA ALA A 51 4.80 -7.42 14.34
C ALA A 51 5.37 -6.01 14.27
N HIS A 52 5.74 -5.57 13.06
CA HIS A 52 6.27 -4.24 12.81
C HIS A 52 5.28 -3.38 12.03
N PHE A 53 5.14 -2.11 12.41
CA PHE A 53 4.27 -1.17 11.72
C PHE A 53 5.01 -0.46 10.59
N LEU A 54 4.66 -0.79 9.36
CA LEU A 54 5.31 -0.26 8.14
C LEU A 54 4.79 1.11 7.68
N GLY A 55 3.75 1.64 8.34
CA GLY A 55 3.11 2.89 7.95
C GLY A 55 1.65 2.71 7.54
N THR A 56 1.09 3.78 6.99
CA THR A 56 -0.30 3.85 6.53
C THR A 56 -0.30 4.18 5.05
N ILE A 57 -1.21 3.56 4.30
CA ILE A 57 -1.55 4.01 2.94
C ILE A 57 -2.99 4.53 2.93
N ILE A 58 -3.23 5.58 2.15
CA ILE A 58 -4.52 6.20 1.91
C ILE A 58 -4.91 5.91 0.47
N THR A 59 -6.08 5.29 0.29
CA THR A 59 -6.59 4.95 -1.04
C THR A 59 -7.95 5.57 -1.32
N LEU A 60 -8.18 5.91 -2.58
CA LEU A 60 -9.50 6.24 -3.12
C LEU A 60 -10.03 5.08 -3.96
N ASP A 61 -11.20 4.57 -3.61
CA ASP A 61 -11.90 3.56 -4.39
C ASP A 61 -12.40 4.16 -5.71
N GLN A 62 -11.89 3.63 -6.82
CA GLN A 62 -12.24 3.99 -8.20
C GLN A 62 -12.93 2.83 -8.94
N THR A 63 -13.42 1.83 -8.23
CA THR A 63 -14.12 0.68 -8.82
C THR A 63 -15.41 1.16 -9.49
N THR A 64 -15.49 0.98 -10.81
CA THR A 64 -16.67 1.36 -11.62
C THR A 64 -17.47 0.16 -12.08
N ASP A 65 -16.80 -0.96 -12.37
CA ASP A 65 -17.41 -2.24 -12.70
C ASP A 65 -17.16 -3.22 -11.55
N THR A 66 -18.23 -3.72 -10.95
CA THR A 66 -18.17 -4.68 -9.84
C THR A 66 -17.74 -6.09 -10.27
N LEU A 67 -17.77 -6.37 -11.57
CA LEU A 67 -17.24 -7.62 -12.14
C LEU A 67 -15.73 -7.55 -12.37
N GLU A 68 -15.19 -6.34 -12.55
CA GLU A 68 -13.75 -6.11 -12.57
C GLU A 68 -13.20 -6.04 -11.13
N GLY A 69 -11.89 -6.23 -10.99
CA GLY A 69 -11.23 -6.09 -9.68
C GLY A 69 -11.38 -4.70 -9.08
N ASN A 70 -11.33 -4.62 -7.75
CA ASN A 70 -11.39 -3.36 -7.04
C ASN A 70 -10.19 -2.50 -7.42
N ILE A 71 -10.43 -1.28 -7.91
CA ILE A 71 -9.36 -0.36 -8.28
C ILE A 71 -9.18 0.66 -7.15
N LEU A 72 -8.03 0.60 -6.47
CA LEU A 72 -7.69 1.53 -5.41
C LEU A 72 -6.60 2.49 -5.90
N GLN A 73 -6.94 3.77 -6.03
CA GLN A 73 -5.96 4.81 -6.32
C GLN A 73 -5.19 5.19 -5.04
N VAL A 74 -3.87 5.07 -5.04
CA VAL A 74 -3.01 5.36 -3.88
C VAL A 74 -2.72 6.86 -3.83
N ILE A 75 -3.04 7.50 -2.72
CA ILE A 75 -2.88 8.94 -2.51
C ILE A 75 -1.65 9.25 -1.65
N ASP A 76 -1.47 8.46 -0.58
CA ASP A 76 -0.37 8.54 0.38
C ASP A 76 -0.05 7.12 0.88
#